data_AF-A0A2T1EBD1-F1
#
_entry.id   AF-A0A2T1EBD1-F1
#
_cell.length_a   1.000
_cell.length_b   1.000
_cell.length_c   1.000
_cell.angle_alpha   90.00
_cell.angle_beta   90.00
_cell.angle_gamma   90.00
#
_symmetry.space_group_name_H-M   'P 1'
#
loop_
_entity.id
_entity.type
_entity.pdbx_description
1 polymer ?
#
loop_
_entity_poly.entity_id
_entity_poly.type
_entity_poly.pdbx_seq_one_letter_code
_entity_poly.pdbx_strand_id
1 'polypeptide(L)'
;MSEHQEQSKSKTKISPTLSRSASSSRSGDEQSPSSIQGNSRSNTSVNASAPKELKPIENELVDKRTRRETFLRKYPKAAEMLRNIDIQGTEKENLQALKTAFKDNSGFEYTMGTTSADDFLNGKKNGDCRTLANAYVKIAQEYLGIEDVEVISKSGDFFVPNGGKVLDKNGATGNVDKGTHWAFTNHSWVKSPIGTIDLLFLGEPVKQSQWINKTGKGEDKENKIEYRIFGDYTVYDANYKSQTLKDKYATNLNDALQGKVLAVAEMAAEEEAARVRRVESKRSPNLLKCCNVM
;
A
#
# COMPACT_ATOMS: atom_id res chain seq x y z
N MET A 1 -18.77 -57.56 9.59
CA MET A 1 -17.45 -58.07 10.04
C MET A 1 -16.78 -58.62 8.82
N SER A 2 -15.51 -58.27 8.58
CA SER A 2 -14.81 -58.51 7.30
C SER A 2 -15.48 -57.77 6.11
N GLU A 3 -14.79 -57.25 5.09
CA GLU A 3 -13.36 -56.99 4.86
C GLU A 3 -13.27 -55.81 3.83
N HIS A 4 -12.14 -55.26 3.38
CA HIS A 4 -10.73 -55.66 3.43
C HIS A 4 -9.84 -54.39 3.56
N GLN A 5 -8.51 -54.54 3.66
CA GLN A 5 -7.54 -53.47 3.38
C GLN A 5 -6.85 -53.74 2.04
N GLU A 6 -6.58 -52.73 1.22
CA GLU A 6 -5.47 -52.84 0.27
C GLU A 6 -4.76 -51.50 0.07
N GLN A 7 -3.45 -51.50 0.32
CA GLN A 7 -2.55 -50.40 0.03
C GLN A 7 -1.87 -50.66 -1.31
N SER A 8 -1.83 -49.68 -2.22
CA SER A 8 -0.83 -49.67 -3.28
C SER A 8 0.02 -48.41 -3.23
N LYS A 9 1.33 -48.60 -3.26
CA LYS A 9 2.36 -47.55 -3.24
C LYS A 9 2.85 -47.37 -4.67
N SER A 10 2.99 -46.14 -5.16
CA SER A 10 3.89 -45.85 -6.27
C SER A 10 4.87 -44.74 -5.86
N LYS A 11 6.15 -45.14 -5.76
CA LYS A 11 7.28 -44.21 -5.76
C LYS A 11 7.86 -44.22 -7.17
N THR A 12 8.01 -43.05 -7.78
CA THR A 12 8.92 -42.90 -8.93
C THR A 12 9.87 -41.75 -8.64
N LYS A 13 11.16 -42.05 -8.73
CA LYS A 13 12.29 -41.17 -8.42
C LYS A 13 13.19 -41.18 -9.64
N ILE A 14 13.30 -40.06 -10.35
CA ILE A 14 14.30 -39.89 -11.43
C ILE A 14 15.04 -38.57 -11.20
N SER A 15 16.34 -38.63 -11.45
CA SER A 15 17.39 -37.70 -11.02
C SER A 15 17.58 -36.49 -11.96
N PRO A 16 18.32 -35.44 -11.54
CA PRO A 16 18.52 -34.24 -12.35
C PRO A 16 19.64 -34.39 -13.40
N THR A 17 19.57 -33.61 -14.47
CA THR A 17 20.63 -33.51 -15.49
C THR A 17 21.34 -32.16 -15.37
N LEU A 18 22.65 -32.22 -15.09
CA LEU A 18 23.57 -31.09 -15.20
C LEU A 18 24.11 -31.00 -16.62
N SER A 19 24.21 -29.79 -17.16
CA SER A 19 25.06 -29.48 -18.33
C SER A 19 25.82 -28.16 -18.13
N ARG A 20 27.12 -28.32 -17.85
CA ARG A 20 28.22 -27.45 -18.31
C ARG A 20 28.14 -27.33 -19.85
N SER A 21 28.72 -26.36 -20.55
CA SER A 21 29.69 -25.28 -20.26
C SER A 21 29.89 -24.45 -21.53
N ALA A 22 30.35 -23.19 -21.44
CA ALA A 22 31.35 -22.62 -22.38
C ALA A 22 31.82 -21.23 -21.92
N SER A 23 33.11 -20.97 -22.07
CA SER A 23 33.77 -19.69 -21.86
C SER A 23 33.89 -18.91 -23.17
N SER A 24 33.99 -17.57 -23.09
CA SER A 24 34.72 -16.80 -24.10
C SER A 24 35.39 -15.60 -23.44
N SER A 25 36.71 -15.58 -23.49
CA SER A 25 37.57 -14.46 -23.11
C SER A 25 37.83 -13.57 -24.31
N ARG A 26 37.92 -12.26 -24.09
CA ARG A 26 38.61 -11.37 -25.05
C ARG A 26 39.32 -10.23 -24.32
N SER A 27 40.65 -10.33 -24.33
CA SER A 27 41.56 -9.23 -24.04
C SER A 27 41.56 -8.21 -25.19
N GLY A 28 41.95 -6.98 -24.87
CA GLY A 28 42.15 -5.88 -25.81
C GLY A 28 42.95 -4.80 -25.10
N ASP A 29 44.25 -4.78 -25.38
CA ASP A 29 45.22 -3.90 -24.74
C ASP A 29 45.20 -2.44 -25.29
N GLU A 30 46.03 -1.61 -24.67
CA GLU A 30 46.86 -0.55 -25.28
C GLU A 30 46.66 0.93 -24.85
N GLN A 31 47.76 1.44 -24.27
CA GLN A 31 48.40 2.75 -24.50
C GLN A 31 47.84 4.05 -23.89
N SER A 32 48.49 4.46 -22.78
CA SER A 32 49.05 5.82 -22.57
C SER A 32 50.30 6.02 -23.49
N PRO A 33 50.92 7.22 -23.70
CA PRO A 33 51.04 8.35 -22.74
C PRO A 33 51.22 9.79 -23.32
N SER A 34 51.71 10.70 -22.47
CA SER A 34 52.36 12.01 -22.74
C SER A 34 51.42 13.20 -23.03
N SER A 35 51.42 14.30 -22.25
CA SER A 35 52.46 15.29 -21.87
C SER A 35 52.60 16.44 -22.87
N ILE A 36 52.01 17.60 -22.54
CA ILE A 36 52.39 18.90 -23.12
C ILE A 36 52.72 19.86 -21.97
N GLN A 37 53.89 20.50 -22.06
CA GLN A 37 54.39 21.51 -21.13
C GLN A 37 54.05 22.93 -21.62
N GLY A 38 54.03 23.87 -20.68
CA GLY A 38 53.98 25.32 -20.96
C GLY A 38 52.55 25.89 -20.94
N ASN A 39 52.33 27.13 -20.51
CA ASN A 39 53.30 28.22 -20.35
C ASN A 39 52.92 29.18 -19.20
N SER A 40 53.91 29.89 -18.66
CA SER A 40 53.72 30.87 -17.60
C SER A 40 52.93 32.10 -18.07
N ARG A 41 52.04 32.61 -17.22
CA ARG A 41 51.93 34.07 -16.96
C ARG A 41 51.12 34.36 -15.70
N SER A 42 51.75 35.11 -14.81
CA SER A 42 51.11 35.79 -13.69
C SER A 42 50.10 36.82 -14.20
N ASN A 43 48.97 36.96 -13.51
CA ASN A 43 48.34 38.27 -13.37
C ASN A 43 47.56 38.37 -12.06
N THR A 44 47.92 39.38 -11.28
CA THR A 44 47.34 39.71 -9.99
C THR A 44 45.93 40.27 -10.18
N SER A 45 44.92 39.65 -9.58
CA SER A 45 43.65 40.33 -9.28
C SER A 45 43.09 39.79 -7.97
N VAL A 46 43.36 40.51 -6.90
CA VAL A 46 42.83 40.22 -5.57
C VAL A 46 41.39 40.75 -5.51
N ASN A 47 40.47 40.06 -6.19
CA ASN A 47 39.05 40.37 -6.06
C ASN A 47 38.58 39.87 -4.69
N ALA A 48 38.51 40.79 -3.73
CA ALA A 48 37.98 40.55 -2.40
C ALA A 48 36.48 40.24 -2.49
N SER A 49 36.16 38.97 -2.76
CA SER A 49 34.82 38.44 -2.57
C SER A 49 34.41 38.72 -1.13
N ALA A 50 33.34 39.51 -0.95
CA ALA A 50 32.76 39.75 0.36
C ALA A 50 32.54 38.43 1.10
N PRO A 51 32.72 38.37 2.43
CA PRO A 51 32.48 37.15 3.18
C PRO A 51 31.06 36.67 2.92
N LYS A 52 30.92 35.46 2.38
CA LYS A 52 29.61 34.78 2.31
C LYS A 52 29.07 34.77 3.73
N GLU A 53 27.98 35.50 3.94
CA GLU A 53 27.29 35.59 5.21
C GLU A 53 26.86 34.18 5.62
N LEU A 54 27.64 33.59 6.53
CA LEU A 54 27.34 32.30 7.14
C LEU A 54 26.08 32.49 7.97
N LYS A 55 24.92 32.18 7.37
CA LYS A 55 23.66 32.09 8.11
C LYS A 55 23.91 31.21 9.35
N PRO A 56 23.59 31.68 10.57
CA PRO A 56 23.88 30.92 11.77
C PRO A 56 23.18 29.56 11.72
N ILE A 57 23.95 28.48 11.80
CA ILE A 57 23.48 27.08 11.77
C ILE A 57 22.38 26.85 12.83
N GLU A 58 22.48 27.59 13.94
CA GLU A 58 21.50 27.61 15.03
C GLU A 58 20.09 28.02 14.59
N ASN A 59 19.93 29.00 13.69
CA ASN A 59 18.62 29.44 13.20
C ASN A 59 17.92 28.36 12.36
N GLU A 60 18.67 27.59 11.56
CA GLU A 60 18.13 26.50 10.75
C GLU A 60 17.70 25.30 11.62
N LEU A 61 18.45 25.03 12.69
CA LEU A 61 18.11 23.96 13.65
C LEU A 61 16.87 24.30 14.48
N VAL A 62 16.70 25.57 14.87
CA VAL A 62 15.49 26.05 15.56
C VAL A 62 14.26 25.92 14.65
N ASP A 63 14.34 26.39 13.40
CA ASP A 63 13.23 26.28 12.44
C ASP A 63 12.80 24.83 12.21
N LYS A 64 13.76 23.92 11.96
CA LYS A 64 13.48 22.47 11.82
C LYS A 64 12.80 21.88 13.05
N ARG A 65 13.18 22.30 14.27
CA ARG A 65 12.54 21.85 15.52
C ARG A 65 11.11 22.37 15.64
N THR A 66 10.91 23.68 15.47
CA THR A 66 9.58 24.31 15.56
C THR A 66 8.61 23.78 14.51
N ARG A 67 9.09 23.50 13.29
CA ARG A 67 8.32 22.82 12.23
C ARG A 67 7.88 21.42 12.66
N ARG A 68 8.80 20.61 13.18
CA ARG A 68 8.52 19.24 13.69
C ARG A 68 7.50 19.26 14.82
N GLU A 69 7.68 20.11 15.83
CA GLU A 69 6.75 20.26 16.96
C GLU A 69 5.35 20.71 16.51
N THR A 70 5.29 21.66 15.57
CA THR A 70 4.02 22.14 15.00
C THR A 70 3.28 21.04 14.23
N PHE A 71 4.01 20.24 13.44
CA PHE A 71 3.45 19.09 12.73
C PHE A 71 2.90 18.03 13.70
N LEU A 72 3.66 17.64 14.72
CA LEU A 72 3.20 16.64 15.71
C LEU A 72 2.00 17.13 16.53
N ARG A 73 1.92 18.43 16.84
CA ARG A 73 0.74 19.03 17.48
C ARG A 73 -0.49 19.04 16.54
N LYS A 74 -0.29 19.23 15.23
CA LYS A 74 -1.37 19.20 14.23
C LYS A 74 -1.88 17.79 13.94
N TYR A 75 -1.03 16.77 14.06
CA TYR A 75 -1.35 15.39 13.68
C TYR A 75 -1.04 14.39 14.82
N PRO A 76 -1.97 14.19 15.78
CA PRO A 76 -1.74 13.35 16.95
C PRO A 76 -1.38 11.89 16.63
N LYS A 77 -1.93 11.32 15.54
CA LYS A 77 -1.57 9.94 15.13
C LYS A 77 -0.16 9.86 14.56
N ALA A 78 0.33 10.92 13.91
CA ALA A 78 1.75 11.01 13.55
C ALA A 78 2.63 11.05 14.81
N ALA A 79 2.25 11.81 15.84
CA ALA A 79 2.99 11.85 17.12
C ALA A 79 3.00 10.50 17.86
N GLU A 80 1.97 9.68 17.70
CA GLU A 80 1.97 8.29 18.17
C GLU A 80 2.94 7.43 17.34
N MET A 81 2.82 7.43 16.01
CA MET A 81 3.61 6.60 15.10
C MET A 81 5.11 6.89 15.17
N LEU A 82 5.48 8.17 15.31
CA LEU A 82 6.85 8.66 15.21
C LEU A 82 7.55 8.80 16.57
N ARG A 83 6.92 8.38 17.67
CA ARG A 83 7.46 8.56 19.04
C ARG A 83 8.85 7.94 19.25
N ASN A 84 9.11 6.81 18.59
CA ASN A 84 10.30 5.99 18.79
C ASN A 84 11.21 5.91 17.54
N ILE A 85 11.02 6.79 16.55
CA ILE A 85 11.94 6.84 15.40
C ILE A 85 13.11 7.77 15.70
N ASP A 86 14.33 7.31 15.41
CA ASP A 86 15.47 8.22 15.28
C ASP A 86 15.36 8.99 13.97
N ILE A 87 15.56 10.31 14.05
CA ILE A 87 15.49 11.28 12.96
C ILE A 87 16.74 12.17 12.87
N GLN A 88 17.83 11.74 13.52
CA GLN A 88 19.17 12.33 13.42
C GLN A 88 20.03 11.65 12.34
N GLY A 89 19.54 10.57 11.74
CA GLY A 89 20.20 9.87 10.64
C GLY A 89 20.13 10.64 9.31
N THR A 90 20.74 10.04 8.29
CA THR A 90 20.61 10.49 6.89
C THR A 90 19.16 10.43 6.42
N GLU A 91 18.85 11.13 5.32
CA GLU A 91 17.52 11.07 4.68
C GLU A 91 17.05 9.63 4.44
N LYS A 92 17.95 8.75 4.00
CA LYS A 92 17.63 7.35 3.73
C LYS A 92 17.30 6.58 5.00
N GLU A 93 18.04 6.78 6.08
CA GLU A 93 17.77 6.15 7.38
C GLU A 93 16.42 6.64 7.95
N ASN A 94 16.17 7.95 7.89
CA ASN A 94 14.93 8.56 8.35
C ASN A 94 13.70 8.05 7.56
N LEU A 95 13.84 7.84 6.25
CA LEU A 95 12.78 7.28 5.39
C LEU A 95 12.55 5.77 5.66
N GLN A 96 13.59 5.01 5.98
CA GLN A 96 13.42 3.61 6.42
C GLN A 96 12.75 3.55 7.79
N ALA A 97 13.15 4.40 8.74
CA ALA A 97 12.51 4.51 10.05
C ALA A 97 11.02 4.89 9.93
N LEU A 98 10.70 5.85 9.06
CA LEU A 98 9.30 6.21 8.74
C LEU A 98 8.53 5.03 8.14
N LYS A 99 9.13 4.26 7.22
CA LYS A 99 8.51 3.07 6.61
C LYS A 99 8.19 2.01 7.67
N THR A 100 9.12 1.77 8.59
CA THR A 100 8.92 0.88 9.75
C THR A 100 7.81 1.39 10.68
N ALA A 101 7.75 2.69 10.97
CA ALA A 101 6.66 3.27 11.76
C ALA A 101 5.27 3.12 11.11
N PHE A 102 5.18 3.18 9.78
CA PHE A 102 3.94 2.85 9.07
C PHE A 102 3.55 1.37 9.24
N LYS A 103 4.51 0.46 9.10
CA LYS A 103 4.29 -0.98 9.23
C LYS A 103 3.86 -1.37 10.65
N ASP A 104 4.54 -0.85 11.66
CA ASP A 104 4.44 -1.35 13.03
C ASP A 104 3.45 -0.54 13.90
N ASN A 105 3.32 0.78 13.66
CA ASN A 105 2.58 1.69 14.56
C ASN A 105 1.34 2.34 13.94
N SER A 106 1.06 2.17 12.63
CA SER A 106 -0.08 2.84 11.99
C SER A 106 -1.45 2.38 12.53
N GLY A 107 -1.59 1.08 12.82
CA GLY A 107 -2.90 0.48 13.12
C GLY A 107 -3.91 0.66 11.97
N PHE A 108 -3.41 0.81 10.73
CA PHE A 108 -4.21 1.04 9.53
C PHE A 108 -5.12 -0.15 9.19
N GLU A 109 -6.26 0.15 8.57
CA GLU A 109 -7.28 -0.81 8.16
C GLU A 109 -7.60 -0.60 6.68
N TYR A 110 -7.39 -1.62 5.86
CA TYR A 110 -7.57 -1.48 4.43
C TYR A 110 -9.04 -1.71 4.04
N THR A 111 -9.68 -0.67 3.50
CA THR A 111 -11.12 -0.70 3.15
C THR A 111 -11.41 -0.46 1.67
N MET A 112 -10.37 -0.31 0.84
CA MET A 112 -10.46 0.13 -0.57
C MET A 112 -11.10 1.51 -0.80
N GLY A 113 -11.48 2.24 0.27
CA GLY A 113 -12.01 3.59 0.20
C GLY A 113 -10.94 4.60 0.61
N THR A 114 -10.74 5.65 -0.19
CA THR A 114 -9.73 6.68 0.10
C THR A 114 -10.12 7.53 1.31
N THR A 115 -9.23 7.61 2.29
CA THR A 115 -9.26 8.61 3.37
C THR A 115 -8.19 9.67 3.06
N SER A 116 -8.39 10.91 3.51
CA SER A 116 -7.36 11.95 3.32
C SER A 116 -6.13 11.67 4.19
N ALA A 117 -4.95 12.16 3.78
CA ALA A 117 -3.74 12.06 4.60
C ALA A 117 -3.94 12.76 5.95
N ASP A 118 -4.51 13.97 5.95
CA ASP A 118 -4.78 14.74 7.15
C ASP A 118 -5.74 13.99 8.10
N ASP A 119 -6.80 13.34 7.61
CA ASP A 119 -7.71 12.53 8.43
C ASP A 119 -7.01 11.31 9.06
N PHE A 120 -6.20 10.60 8.27
CA PHE A 120 -5.45 9.42 8.74
C PHE A 120 -4.43 9.81 9.82
N LEU A 121 -3.69 10.88 9.58
CA LEU A 121 -2.71 11.43 10.53
C LEU A 121 -3.36 12.12 11.76
N ASN A 122 -4.68 12.35 11.72
CA ASN A 122 -5.50 12.73 12.88
C ASN A 122 -6.17 11.54 13.58
N GLY A 123 -6.01 10.30 13.08
CA GLY A 123 -6.42 9.08 13.78
C GLY A 123 -7.54 8.27 13.13
N LYS A 124 -8.04 8.64 11.94
CA LYS A 124 -8.86 7.69 11.15
C LYS A 124 -7.97 6.51 10.74
N LYS A 125 -8.40 5.28 11.02
CA LYS A 125 -7.61 4.07 10.76
C LYS A 125 -7.85 3.49 9.37
N ASN A 126 -9.04 3.70 8.82
CA ASN A 126 -9.46 3.15 7.54
C ASN A 126 -8.87 3.94 6.36
N GLY A 127 -8.53 3.24 5.28
CA GLY A 127 -8.18 3.90 4.02
C GLY A 127 -7.81 2.93 2.89
N ASP A 128 -7.06 3.45 1.92
CA ASP A 128 -6.51 2.72 0.79
C ASP A 128 -4.99 2.97 0.62
N CYS A 129 -4.40 2.43 -0.47
CA CYS A 129 -3.00 2.63 -0.81
C CYS A 129 -2.64 4.12 -1.05
N ARG A 130 -3.58 4.92 -1.56
CA ARG A 130 -3.39 6.36 -1.77
C ARG A 130 -3.39 7.14 -0.47
N THR A 131 -4.20 6.73 0.51
CA THR A 131 -4.19 7.23 1.88
C THR A 131 -2.79 7.09 2.49
N LEU A 132 -2.23 5.87 2.43
CA LEU A 132 -0.89 5.55 2.94
C LEU A 132 0.21 6.35 2.22
N ALA A 133 0.21 6.35 0.88
CA ALA A 133 1.22 7.03 0.08
C ALA A 133 1.22 8.55 0.34
N ASN A 134 0.05 9.19 0.34
CA ASN A 134 -0.06 10.63 0.64
C ASN A 134 0.39 10.94 2.08
N ALA A 135 0.01 10.12 3.06
CA ALA A 135 0.40 10.33 4.46
C ALA A 135 1.92 10.21 4.68
N TYR A 136 2.57 9.26 3.99
CA TYR A 136 4.02 9.09 4.05
C TYR A 136 4.76 10.26 3.41
N VAL A 137 4.37 10.67 2.20
CA VAL A 137 4.93 11.85 1.51
C VAL A 137 4.79 13.09 2.38
N LYS A 138 3.62 13.27 3.00
CA LYS A 138 3.35 14.40 3.89
C LYS A 138 4.24 14.43 5.12
N ILE A 139 4.49 13.29 5.79
CA ILE A 139 5.46 13.22 6.90
C ILE A 139 6.89 13.47 6.39
N ALA A 140 7.27 12.89 5.24
CA ALA A 140 8.60 13.10 4.68
C ALA A 140 8.87 14.59 4.37
N GLN A 141 7.93 15.28 3.74
CA GLN A 141 8.07 16.68 3.37
C GLN A 141 7.88 17.64 4.56
N GLU A 142 6.73 17.58 5.26
CA GLU A 142 6.38 18.57 6.30
C GLU A 142 7.12 18.35 7.63
N TYR A 143 7.44 17.10 8.00
CA TYR A 143 8.10 16.78 9.27
C TYR A 143 9.61 16.54 9.10
N LEU A 144 10.02 15.62 8.23
CA LEU A 144 11.44 15.32 8.02
C LEU A 144 12.14 16.43 7.21
N GLY A 145 11.46 17.03 6.23
CA GLY A 145 12.02 18.05 5.32
C GLY A 145 12.70 17.46 4.10
N ILE A 146 12.26 16.28 3.65
CA ILE A 146 12.81 15.56 2.51
C ILE A 146 11.86 15.78 1.33
N GLU A 147 12.31 16.54 0.33
CA GLU A 147 11.45 17.00 -0.77
C GLU A 147 11.32 16.00 -1.93
N ASP A 148 12.36 15.20 -2.21
CA ASP A 148 12.39 14.18 -3.28
C ASP A 148 11.58 12.91 -2.93
N VAL A 149 10.34 13.09 -2.50
CA VAL A 149 9.40 12.02 -2.17
C VAL A 149 8.05 12.34 -2.77
N GLU A 150 7.51 11.46 -3.61
CA GLU A 150 6.28 11.71 -4.36
C GLU A 150 5.36 10.48 -4.40
N VAL A 151 4.05 10.72 -4.53
CA VAL A 151 3.06 9.67 -4.79
C VAL A 151 2.97 9.45 -6.29
N ILE A 152 3.26 8.22 -6.72
CA ILE A 152 3.04 7.76 -8.08
C ILE A 152 1.99 6.64 -8.09
N SER A 153 1.33 6.46 -9.22
CA SER A 153 0.19 5.54 -9.31
C SER A 153 0.06 4.89 -10.68
N LYS A 154 -0.54 3.70 -10.68
CA LYS A 154 -1.07 3.05 -11.88
C LYS A 154 -2.57 3.27 -11.92
N SER A 155 -3.05 3.90 -12.97
CA SER A 155 -4.45 3.89 -13.36
C SER A 155 -4.80 2.64 -14.19
N GLY A 156 -6.04 2.19 -14.08
CA GLY A 156 -6.58 1.09 -14.89
C GLY A 156 -6.37 -0.27 -14.23
N ASP A 157 -7.35 -1.14 -14.45
CA ASP A 157 -7.45 -2.39 -13.70
C ASP A 157 -6.28 -3.34 -13.97
N PHE A 158 -5.80 -3.98 -12.90
CA PHE A 158 -4.80 -5.04 -12.96
C PHE A 158 -5.01 -6.09 -11.87
N PHE A 159 -4.47 -7.28 -12.10
CA PHE A 159 -4.57 -8.45 -11.25
C PHE A 159 -3.19 -8.89 -10.78
N VAL A 160 -3.09 -9.38 -9.55
CA VAL A 160 -1.88 -9.95 -8.93
C VAL A 160 -2.18 -11.41 -8.59
N PRO A 161 -1.69 -12.39 -9.38
CA PRO A 161 -2.02 -13.81 -9.23
C PRO A 161 -1.53 -14.45 -7.92
N ASN A 162 -0.59 -13.81 -7.23
CA ASN A 162 -0.18 -14.23 -5.90
C ASN A 162 -0.65 -13.17 -4.93
N GLY A 163 -1.60 -13.53 -4.07
CA GLY A 163 -1.98 -12.74 -2.91
C GLY A 163 -0.80 -12.54 -1.95
N GLY A 164 -1.05 -11.81 -0.88
CA GLY A 164 -0.02 -11.49 0.09
C GLY A 164 -0.57 -10.56 1.15
N LYS A 165 -0.03 -10.68 2.37
CA LYS A 165 -0.37 -9.80 3.48
C LYS A 165 -0.09 -8.35 3.09
N VAL A 166 -1.12 -7.51 3.22
CA VAL A 166 -0.97 -6.06 3.16
C VAL A 166 -0.85 -5.48 4.56
N LEU A 167 -0.49 -4.20 4.64
CA LEU A 167 -0.66 -3.39 5.83
C LEU A 167 -2.16 -3.26 6.09
N ASP A 168 -2.64 -4.06 7.04
CA ASP A 168 -4.01 -4.07 7.51
C ASP A 168 -4.05 -4.72 8.89
N LYS A 169 -4.70 -4.07 9.87
CA LYS A 169 -4.80 -4.55 11.25
C LYS A 169 -5.48 -5.92 11.37
N ASN A 170 -6.33 -6.28 10.40
CA ASN A 170 -7.08 -7.53 10.36
C ASN A 170 -6.34 -8.63 9.55
N GLY A 171 -5.16 -8.32 9.00
CA GLY A 171 -4.30 -9.27 8.29
C GLY A 171 -4.76 -9.64 6.88
N ALA A 172 -5.46 -8.76 6.17
CA ALA A 172 -5.91 -8.99 4.79
C ALA A 172 -4.81 -9.51 3.84
N THR A 173 -5.15 -10.50 3.00
CA THR A 173 -4.21 -11.18 2.08
C THR A 173 -4.58 -11.09 0.60
N GLY A 174 -5.79 -10.64 0.28
CA GLY A 174 -6.33 -10.59 -1.06
C GLY A 174 -7.74 -9.99 -1.05
N ASN A 175 -8.32 -9.79 -2.23
CA ASN A 175 -9.73 -9.45 -2.40
C ASN A 175 -10.45 -10.31 -3.47
N VAL A 176 -9.77 -11.36 -3.94
CA VAL A 176 -10.31 -12.37 -4.86
C VAL A 176 -10.16 -13.75 -4.21
N ASP A 177 -11.15 -14.61 -4.40
CA ASP A 177 -11.11 -16.05 -4.06
C ASP A 177 -10.61 -16.33 -2.62
N LYS A 178 -11.33 -15.82 -1.62
CA LYS A 178 -10.98 -15.96 -0.18
C LYS A 178 -9.62 -15.38 0.19
N GLY A 179 -9.13 -14.44 -0.61
CA GLY A 179 -7.91 -13.69 -0.37
C GLY A 179 -6.64 -14.35 -0.93
N THR A 180 -6.77 -15.20 -1.95
CA THR A 180 -5.63 -15.83 -2.65
C THR A 180 -5.03 -14.94 -3.73
N HIS A 181 -5.77 -13.94 -4.23
CA HIS A 181 -5.30 -12.99 -5.25
C HIS A 181 -5.76 -11.55 -4.94
N TRP A 182 -5.17 -10.58 -5.66
CA TRP A 182 -5.63 -9.18 -5.63
C TRP A 182 -6.10 -8.73 -7.02
N ALA A 183 -7.25 -8.04 -7.07
CA ALA A 183 -7.70 -7.24 -8.20
C ALA A 183 -7.82 -5.77 -7.79
N PHE A 184 -7.19 -4.88 -8.56
CA PHE A 184 -7.16 -3.44 -8.35
C PHE A 184 -7.78 -2.71 -9.55
N THR A 185 -8.38 -1.54 -9.32
CA THR A 185 -8.84 -0.60 -10.37
C THR A 185 -7.88 0.58 -10.57
N ASN A 186 -7.13 0.90 -9.52
CA ASN A 186 -5.95 1.74 -9.50
C ASN A 186 -5.08 1.29 -8.32
N HIS A 187 -3.83 1.72 -8.29
CA HIS A 187 -2.96 1.52 -7.13
C HIS A 187 -1.96 2.66 -7.01
N SER A 188 -1.62 3.07 -5.79
CA SER A 188 -0.74 4.20 -5.49
C SER A 188 0.35 3.78 -4.52
N TRP A 189 1.56 4.28 -4.73
CA TRP A 189 2.75 3.94 -3.95
C TRP A 189 3.72 5.13 -3.96
N VAL A 190 4.87 5.02 -3.27
CA VAL A 190 5.80 6.14 -3.08
C VAL A 190 7.08 5.93 -3.89
N LYS A 191 7.54 6.98 -4.57
CA LYS A 191 8.91 7.09 -5.11
C LYS A 191 9.73 7.98 -4.16
N SER A 192 10.95 7.57 -3.85
CA SER A 192 11.81 8.19 -2.84
C SER A 192 13.30 7.86 -3.06
N PRO A 193 14.25 8.47 -2.32
CA PRO A 193 15.68 8.18 -2.39
C PRO A 193 16.08 6.79 -1.87
N ILE A 194 15.16 6.07 -1.21
CA ILE A 194 15.31 4.65 -0.82
C ILE A 194 14.68 3.70 -1.85
N GLY A 195 14.22 4.22 -2.99
CA GLY A 195 13.58 3.48 -4.07
C GLY A 195 12.07 3.68 -4.12
N THR A 196 11.42 2.83 -4.92
CA THR A 196 9.98 2.83 -5.12
C THR A 196 9.34 1.79 -4.18
N ILE A 197 8.62 2.26 -3.16
CA ILE A 197 8.10 1.44 -2.06
C ILE A 197 6.57 1.41 -2.03
N ASP A 198 6.02 0.24 -1.76
CA ASP A 198 4.59 -0.02 -1.67
C ASP A 198 4.16 -0.15 -0.21
N LEU A 199 3.61 0.93 0.36
CA LEU A 199 3.21 0.95 1.76
C LEU A 199 2.02 0.03 2.06
N LEU A 200 1.15 -0.25 1.07
CA LEU A 200 0.10 -1.23 1.24
C LEU A 200 0.72 -2.62 1.30
N PHE A 201 1.68 -2.95 0.43
CA PHE A 201 2.43 -4.21 0.52
C PHE A 201 3.62 -4.12 1.49
N LEU A 202 3.36 -3.65 2.73
CA LEU A 202 4.28 -3.66 3.88
C LEU A 202 5.60 -2.89 3.70
N GLY A 203 5.68 -1.98 2.73
CA GLY A 203 6.89 -1.23 2.38
C GLY A 203 7.85 -1.98 1.47
N GLU A 204 7.40 -3.05 0.81
CA GLU A 204 8.17 -3.81 -0.18
C GLU A 204 8.39 -3.01 -1.49
N PRO A 205 9.40 -3.36 -2.31
CA PRO A 205 9.55 -2.79 -3.64
C PRO A 205 8.38 -3.17 -4.57
N VAL A 206 7.93 -2.22 -5.39
CA VAL A 206 6.83 -2.46 -6.35
C VAL A 206 7.25 -3.42 -7.46
N LYS A 207 6.56 -4.56 -7.57
CA LYS A 207 6.85 -5.65 -8.52
C LYS A 207 5.88 -5.66 -9.70
N GLN A 208 5.89 -4.59 -10.52
CA GLN A 208 4.94 -4.46 -11.65
C GLN A 208 5.03 -5.58 -12.68
N SER A 209 6.17 -6.28 -12.78
CA SER A 209 6.33 -7.47 -13.64
C SER A 209 5.46 -8.65 -13.23
N GLN A 210 4.86 -8.63 -12.03
CA GLN A 210 3.91 -9.64 -11.55
C GLN A 210 2.44 -9.23 -11.78
N TRP A 211 2.19 -8.05 -12.38
CA TRP A 211 0.85 -7.52 -12.59
C TRP A 211 0.34 -7.88 -13.99
N ILE A 212 -0.85 -8.49 -14.04
CA ILE A 212 -1.54 -8.77 -15.30
C ILE A 212 -2.52 -7.63 -15.56
N ASN A 213 -2.34 -6.88 -16.64
CA ASN A 213 -3.24 -5.80 -17.04
C ASN A 213 -4.58 -6.37 -17.54
N LYS A 214 -5.67 -5.63 -17.34
CA LYS A 214 -6.96 -5.99 -17.94
C LYS A 214 -6.88 -5.96 -19.47
N THR A 215 -7.27 -7.06 -20.10
CA THR A 215 -7.37 -7.22 -21.56
C THR A 215 -8.80 -7.13 -22.07
N GLY A 216 -9.81 -7.37 -21.21
CA GLY A 216 -11.22 -7.33 -21.60
C GLY A 216 -12.17 -7.11 -20.42
N LYS A 217 -13.45 -6.88 -20.72
CA LYS A 217 -14.55 -6.86 -19.76
C LYS A 217 -15.85 -7.29 -20.44
N GLY A 218 -16.82 -7.74 -19.65
CA GLY A 218 -18.16 -8.06 -20.14
C GLY A 218 -19.17 -8.22 -19.03
N GLU A 219 -20.37 -8.66 -19.40
CA GLU A 219 -21.43 -9.09 -18.51
C GLU A 219 -21.80 -10.53 -18.91
N ASP A 220 -21.95 -11.42 -17.93
CA ASP A 220 -22.67 -12.67 -18.17
C ASP A 220 -24.16 -12.36 -18.37
N LYS A 221 -24.65 -12.57 -19.59
CA LYS A 221 -25.97 -12.07 -20.01
C LYS A 221 -27.13 -12.73 -19.27
N GLU A 222 -26.95 -13.96 -18.82
CA GLU A 222 -27.97 -14.76 -18.12
C GLU A 222 -28.07 -14.32 -16.65
N ASN A 223 -26.95 -14.27 -15.94
CA ASN A 223 -26.91 -14.03 -14.50
C ASN A 223 -26.71 -12.55 -14.10
N LYS A 224 -26.45 -11.67 -15.07
CA LYS A 224 -26.22 -10.22 -14.87
C LYS A 224 -25.08 -9.95 -13.90
N ILE A 225 -23.93 -10.54 -14.16
CA ILE A 225 -22.70 -10.34 -13.37
C ILE A 225 -21.60 -9.79 -14.27
N GLU A 226 -21.02 -8.65 -13.88
CA GLU A 226 -19.89 -8.05 -14.59
C GLU A 226 -18.61 -8.85 -14.35
N TYR A 227 -17.75 -8.90 -15.37
CA TYR A 227 -16.44 -9.54 -15.28
C TYR A 227 -15.36 -8.77 -16.03
N ARG A 228 -14.11 -9.04 -15.65
CA ARG A 228 -12.89 -8.45 -16.20
C ARG A 228 -11.90 -9.57 -16.52
N ILE A 229 -11.24 -9.48 -17.68
CA ILE A 229 -10.29 -10.49 -18.15
C ILE A 229 -8.87 -9.96 -17.93
N PHE A 230 -8.01 -10.78 -17.34
CA PHE A 230 -6.61 -10.51 -16.99
C PHE A 230 -5.75 -11.69 -17.43
N GLY A 231 -5.32 -11.70 -18.70
CA GLY A 231 -4.64 -12.88 -19.26
C GLY A 231 -5.57 -14.09 -19.23
N ASP A 232 -5.13 -15.18 -18.59
CA ASP A 232 -5.92 -16.42 -18.44
C ASP A 232 -7.00 -16.34 -17.33
N TYR A 233 -7.00 -15.28 -16.52
CA TYR A 233 -7.96 -15.09 -15.44
C TYR A 233 -9.19 -14.31 -15.91
N THR A 234 -10.38 -14.84 -15.64
CA THR A 234 -11.63 -14.04 -15.64
C THR A 234 -12.01 -13.79 -14.19
N VAL A 235 -12.19 -12.52 -13.81
CA VAL A 235 -12.53 -12.09 -12.46
C VAL A 235 -13.92 -11.46 -12.49
N TYR A 236 -14.85 -12.06 -11.75
CA TYR A 236 -16.25 -11.66 -11.64
C TYR A 236 -16.46 -10.76 -10.41
N ASP A 237 -17.37 -9.79 -10.54
CA ASP A 237 -17.81 -8.94 -9.42
C ASP A 237 -18.79 -9.73 -8.53
N ALA A 238 -18.21 -10.54 -7.64
CA ALA A 238 -18.91 -11.53 -6.82
C ALA A 238 -19.80 -10.94 -5.73
N ASN A 239 -19.47 -9.76 -5.18
CA ASN A 239 -20.13 -9.23 -3.99
C ASN A 239 -20.47 -7.73 -4.11
N TYR A 240 -21.75 -7.41 -3.90
CA TYR A 240 -22.31 -6.07 -4.15
C TYR A 240 -22.52 -5.19 -2.89
N LYS A 241 -22.37 -5.75 -1.68
CA LYS A 241 -22.25 -5.07 -0.38
C LYS A 241 -21.83 -6.06 0.72
N SER A 242 -21.63 -5.53 1.93
CA SER A 242 -21.47 -6.20 3.24
C SER A 242 -20.36 -7.24 3.47
N GLN A 243 -19.91 -8.03 2.49
CA GLN A 243 -18.97 -9.13 2.74
C GLN A 243 -17.50 -8.71 2.93
N THR A 244 -16.74 -9.58 3.62
CA THR A 244 -15.32 -9.38 3.93
C THR A 244 -14.49 -9.21 2.66
N LEU A 245 -13.57 -8.24 2.67
CA LEU A 245 -12.69 -7.84 1.57
C LEU A 245 -12.19 -9.01 0.68
N LYS A 246 -11.75 -10.10 1.33
CA LYS A 246 -11.20 -11.32 0.71
C LYS A 246 -12.10 -12.00 -0.33
N ASP A 247 -13.42 -11.78 -0.26
CA ASP A 247 -14.44 -12.41 -1.12
C ASP A 247 -15.11 -11.40 -2.06
N LYS A 248 -14.54 -10.19 -2.24
CA LYS A 248 -15.14 -9.14 -3.07
C LYS A 248 -15.29 -9.55 -4.54
N TYR A 249 -14.33 -10.32 -5.03
CA TYR A 249 -14.29 -10.86 -6.39
C TYR A 249 -14.06 -12.38 -6.34
N ALA A 250 -14.39 -13.07 -7.44
CA ALA A 250 -14.07 -14.49 -7.60
C ALA A 250 -13.61 -14.79 -9.04
N THR A 251 -12.75 -15.79 -9.23
CA THR A 251 -12.39 -16.28 -10.58
C THR A 251 -13.33 -17.39 -11.08
N ASN A 252 -14.05 -18.05 -10.17
CA ASN A 252 -15.07 -19.02 -10.51
C ASN A 252 -16.46 -18.34 -10.61
N LEU A 253 -17.18 -18.58 -11.72
CA LEU A 253 -18.52 -18.02 -11.91
C LEU A 253 -19.51 -18.50 -10.82
N ASN A 254 -19.51 -19.78 -10.45
CA ASN A 254 -20.46 -20.30 -9.45
C ASN A 254 -20.21 -19.70 -8.06
N ASP A 255 -18.95 -19.53 -7.66
CA ASP A 255 -18.60 -18.83 -6.42
C ASP A 255 -19.06 -17.36 -6.47
N ALA A 256 -18.94 -16.70 -7.62
CA ALA A 256 -19.41 -15.33 -7.82
C ALA A 256 -20.95 -15.21 -7.76
N LEU A 257 -21.67 -16.18 -8.33
CA LEU A 257 -23.14 -16.26 -8.23
C LEU A 257 -23.59 -16.54 -6.79
N GLN A 258 -22.89 -17.43 -6.07
CA GLN A 258 -23.18 -17.70 -4.66
C GLN A 258 -22.95 -16.45 -3.80
N GLY A 259 -21.84 -15.72 -4.00
CA GLY A 259 -21.58 -14.43 -3.36
C GLY A 259 -22.71 -13.43 -3.60
N LYS A 260 -23.12 -13.28 -4.86
CA LYS A 260 -24.22 -12.37 -5.26
C LYS A 260 -25.55 -12.72 -4.56
N VAL A 261 -25.90 -14.01 -4.47
CA VAL A 261 -27.11 -14.46 -3.75
C VAL A 261 -27.01 -14.15 -2.26
N LEU A 262 -25.86 -14.40 -1.62
CA LEU A 262 -25.64 -14.10 -0.20
C LEU A 262 -25.72 -12.59 0.08
N ALA A 263 -25.09 -11.75 -0.75
CA ALA A 263 -25.14 -10.29 -0.60
C ALA A 263 -26.57 -9.73 -0.75
N VAL A 264 -27.38 -10.27 -1.65
CA VAL A 264 -28.79 -9.88 -1.79
C VAL A 264 -29.60 -10.27 -0.55
N ALA A 265 -29.39 -11.47 -0.01
CA ALA A 265 -30.06 -11.92 1.22
C ALA A 265 -29.64 -11.08 2.44
N GLU A 266 -28.36 -10.73 2.55
CA GLU A 266 -27.83 -9.90 3.64
C GLU A 266 -28.38 -8.47 3.60
N MET A 267 -28.40 -7.82 2.42
CA MET A 267 -29.00 -6.49 2.25
C MET A 267 -30.50 -6.48 2.61
N ALA A 268 -31.25 -7.53 2.24
CA ALA A 268 -32.67 -7.65 2.60
C ALA A 268 -32.87 -7.80 4.13
N ALA A 269 -31.98 -8.55 4.79
CA ALA A 269 -31.99 -8.71 6.25
C ALA A 269 -31.61 -7.40 6.98
N GLU A 270 -30.63 -6.65 6.47
CA GLU A 270 -30.27 -5.32 7.00
C GLU A 270 -31.42 -4.32 6.85
N GLU A 271 -32.10 -4.30 5.70
CA GLU A 271 -33.25 -3.42 5.46
C GLU A 271 -34.43 -3.73 6.40
N GLU A 272 -34.75 -5.01 6.59
CA GLU A 272 -35.80 -5.44 7.53
C GLU A 272 -35.41 -5.08 8.98
N ALA A 273 -34.16 -5.33 9.39
CA ALA A 273 -33.68 -4.94 10.72
C ALA A 273 -33.73 -3.41 10.93
N ALA A 274 -33.39 -2.62 9.91
CA ALA A 274 -33.52 -1.17 9.95
C ALA A 274 -35.00 -0.72 10.01
N ARG A 275 -35.90 -1.44 9.34
CA ARG A 275 -37.36 -1.20 9.39
C ARG A 275 -37.90 -1.46 10.79
N VAL A 276 -37.55 -2.58 11.42
CA VAL A 276 -37.95 -2.91 12.81
C VAL A 276 -37.48 -1.82 13.78
N ARG A 277 -36.20 -1.44 13.76
CA ARG A 277 -35.66 -0.36 14.61
C ARG A 277 -36.41 0.97 14.46
N ARG A 278 -36.84 1.32 13.23
CA ARG A 278 -37.65 2.53 12.95
C ARG A 278 -39.09 2.45 13.47
N VAL A 279 -39.65 1.24 13.62
CA VAL A 279 -40.97 1.04 14.24
C VAL A 279 -40.88 1.10 15.76
N GLU A 280 -39.84 0.48 16.34
CA GLU A 280 -39.59 0.52 17.79
C GLU A 280 -39.30 1.94 18.29
N SER A 281 -38.44 2.69 17.59
CA SER A 281 -38.13 4.08 17.97
C SER A 281 -39.35 5.01 17.93
N LYS A 282 -40.36 4.70 17.11
CA LYS A 282 -41.65 5.42 17.05
C LYS A 282 -42.63 5.01 18.15
N ARG A 283 -42.46 3.84 18.78
CA ARG A 283 -43.35 3.36 19.87
C ARG A 283 -42.96 3.86 21.26
N SER A 284 -41.74 4.35 21.45
CA SER A 284 -41.21 4.76 22.76
C SER A 284 -41.15 6.27 23.12
N PRO A 285 -41.87 7.23 22.49
CA PRO A 285 -41.63 8.65 22.76
C PRO A 285 -42.20 9.23 24.08
N ASN A 286 -42.98 8.48 24.88
CA ASN A 286 -43.86 9.07 25.92
C ASN A 286 -43.70 8.55 27.38
N LEU A 287 -42.70 7.72 27.71
CA LEU A 287 -42.55 7.19 29.08
C LEU A 287 -41.69 8.06 30.04
N LEU A 288 -41.24 9.25 29.61
CA LEU A 288 -40.28 10.09 30.35
C LEU A 288 -40.85 11.42 30.87
N LYS A 289 -42.19 11.57 30.95
CA LYS A 289 -42.85 12.84 31.34
C LYS A 289 -43.68 12.82 32.63
N CYS A 290 -43.74 11.71 33.38
CA CYS A 290 -44.64 11.58 34.54
C CYS A 290 -43.96 11.59 35.93
N CYS A 291 -42.63 11.72 36.01
CA CYS A 291 -41.90 11.74 37.29
C CYS A 291 -41.15 13.07 37.51
N ASN A 292 -41.90 14.15 37.80
CA ASN A 292 -41.36 15.38 38.41
C ASN A 292 -42.47 16.26 39.00
N VAL A 293 -43.22 15.72 39.97
CA VAL A 293 -44.10 16.50 40.88
C VAL A 293 -44.05 15.87 42.28
N MET A 294 -43.00 16.17 43.03
CA MET A 294 -42.94 16.21 44.50
C MET A 294 -41.88 17.25 44.90
#